data_AF-A0A0T6ASU9-F1
#
_entry.id   AF-A0A0T6ASU9-F1
#
_cell.length_a   1.000
_cell.length_b   1.000
_cell.length_c   1.000
_cell.angle_alpha   90.00
_cell.angle_beta   90.00
_cell.angle_gamma   90.00
#
_symmetry.space_group_name_H-M   'P 1'
#
loop_
_entity.id
_entity.type
_entity.pdbx_description
1 polymer ?
#
loop_
_entity_poly.entity_id
_entity_poly.type
_entity_poly.pdbx_seq_one_letter_code
_entity_poly.pdbx_strand_id
1 'polypeptide(L)'
;IVVMCQFMHASVVDASALYLQELSRHNYVTPTSYLQLLSSYTELMNKKKDELGTGVDRLSKGLGKLQSTAEEVKILQADLENMKPALEQAAKEANEMIVQIAADTELAEEVRLSVEKEEMQATKKAMETQEIAEDAQRDLEAALPALEAAERSLQTLNKNDITEVRAMKRPPTGVIYVIESICIVKGVK
;
A
#
# COMPACT_ATOMS: atom_id res chain seq x y z
N ILE A 1 -27.87 14.63 -70.95
CA ILE A 1 -28.75 13.44 -70.79
C ILE A 1 -29.81 13.43 -71.89
N VAL A 2 -30.72 14.41 -71.96
CA VAL A 2 -31.79 14.46 -72.97
C VAL A 2 -31.29 14.34 -74.42
N VAL A 3 -30.24 15.09 -74.78
CA VAL A 3 -29.64 15.04 -76.13
C VAL A 3 -29.04 13.67 -76.48
N MET A 4 -28.43 12.99 -75.50
CA MET A 4 -27.86 11.65 -75.71
C MET A 4 -28.94 10.59 -75.85
N CYS A 5 -29.99 10.65 -75.03
CA CYS A 5 -31.14 9.75 -75.17
C CYS A 5 -31.85 9.93 -76.51
N GLN A 6 -32.01 11.17 -76.98
CA GLN A 6 -32.55 11.49 -78.30
C GLN A 6 -31.71 10.88 -79.43
N PHE A 7 -30.38 11.05 -79.36
CA PHE A 7 -29.46 10.46 -80.34
C PHE A 7 -29.53 8.93 -80.35
N MET A 8 -29.53 8.28 -79.18
CA MET A 8 -29.66 6.83 -79.08
C MET A 8 -30.97 6.33 -79.68
N HIS A 9 -32.08 7.01 -79.42
CA HIS A 9 -33.37 6.63 -79.98
C HIS A 9 -33.40 6.76 -81.50
N ALA A 10 -32.90 7.88 -82.04
CA ALA A 10 -32.80 8.09 -83.48
C ALA A 10 -31.90 7.04 -84.16
N SER A 11 -30.75 6.72 -83.57
CA SER A 11 -29.84 5.71 -84.09
C SER A 11 -30.48 4.31 -84.17
N VAL A 12 -31.35 3.95 -83.22
CA VAL A 12 -32.06 2.67 -83.24
C VAL A 12 -33.17 2.64 -84.31
N VAL A 13 -33.76 3.78 -84.65
CA VAL A 13 -34.69 3.90 -85.79
C VAL A 13 -33.95 3.59 -87.09
N ASP A 14 -32.80 4.20 -87.33
CA ASP A 14 -31.99 3.97 -88.52
C ASP A 14 -31.50 2.52 -88.60
N ALA A 15 -31.04 1.96 -87.47
CA ALA A 15 -30.62 0.56 -87.39
C ALA A 15 -31.77 -0.43 -87.64
N SER A 16 -32.99 -0.08 -87.23
CA SER A 16 -34.18 -0.93 -87.47
C SER A 16 -34.55 -0.95 -88.96
N ALA A 17 -34.33 0.15 -89.68
CA ALA A 17 -34.51 0.19 -91.13
C ALA A 17 -33.49 -0.70 -91.85
N LEU A 18 -32.22 -0.68 -91.42
CA LEU A 18 -31.17 -1.55 -91.95
C LEU A 18 -31.47 -3.03 -91.66
N TYR A 19 -31.92 -3.34 -90.44
CA TYR A 19 -32.27 -4.70 -90.01
C TYR A 19 -33.37 -5.33 -90.88
N LEU A 20 -34.35 -4.52 -91.28
CA LEU A 20 -35.40 -4.95 -92.19
C LEU A 20 -34.84 -5.27 -93.59
N GLN A 21 -33.88 -4.47 -94.09
CA GLN A 21 -33.28 -4.69 -95.41
C GLN A 21 -32.41 -5.96 -95.45
N GLU A 22 -31.62 -6.22 -94.40
CA GLU A 22 -30.67 -7.34 -94.41
C GLU A 22 -31.32 -8.68 -94.04
N LEU A 23 -32.23 -8.68 -93.07
CA LEU A 23 -32.76 -9.91 -92.47
C LEU A 23 -34.25 -10.11 -92.71
N SER A 24 -34.92 -9.18 -93.42
CA SER A 24 -36.37 -9.21 -93.68
C SER A 24 -37.23 -9.32 -92.42
N ARG A 25 -36.73 -8.84 -91.27
CA ARG A 25 -37.42 -8.89 -89.98
C ARG A 25 -37.80 -7.49 -89.51
N HIS A 26 -39.02 -7.33 -89.03
CA HIS A 26 -39.52 -6.05 -88.53
C HIS A 26 -39.16 -5.85 -87.06
N ASN A 27 -38.66 -4.66 -86.72
CA ASN A 27 -38.51 -4.15 -85.37
C ASN A 27 -39.19 -2.78 -85.27
N TYR A 28 -40.08 -2.59 -84.30
CA TYR A 28 -40.85 -1.37 -84.17
C TYR A 28 -40.33 -0.50 -83.04
N VAL A 29 -39.86 0.69 -83.38
CA VAL A 29 -39.42 1.70 -82.42
C VAL A 29 -40.61 2.60 -82.09
N THR A 30 -41.05 2.61 -80.84
CA THR A 30 -42.22 3.39 -80.40
C THR A 30 -41.81 4.48 -79.40
N PRO A 31 -42.58 5.58 -79.27
CA PRO A 31 -42.37 6.57 -78.22
C PRO A 31 -42.40 5.98 -76.80
N THR A 32 -43.16 4.89 -76.59
CA THR A 32 -43.18 4.15 -75.33
C THR A 32 -41.81 3.57 -74.98
N SER A 33 -41.09 3.04 -75.98
CA SER A 33 -39.70 2.55 -75.80
C SER A 33 -38.74 3.69 -75.43
N TYR A 34 -38.97 4.91 -75.90
CA TYR A 34 -38.19 6.08 -75.50
C TYR A 34 -38.44 6.49 -74.04
N LEU A 35 -39.71 6.49 -73.60
CA LEU A 35 -40.05 6.75 -72.21
C LEU A 35 -39.46 5.69 -71.27
N GLN A 36 -39.50 4.41 -71.66
CA GLN A 36 -38.86 3.33 -70.92
C GLN A 36 -37.34 3.54 -70.79
N LEU A 37 -36.67 3.94 -71.88
CA LEU A 37 -35.23 4.27 -71.85
C LEU A 37 -34.93 5.39 -70.84
N LEU A 38 -35.74 6.45 -70.81
CA LEU A 38 -35.56 7.57 -69.88
C LEU A 38 -35.77 7.13 -68.42
N SER A 39 -36.80 6.34 -68.14
CA SER A 39 -37.07 5.79 -66.81
C SER A 39 -35.93 4.90 -66.33
N SER A 40 -35.52 3.90 -67.14
CA SER A 40 -34.43 2.99 -66.78
C SER A 40 -33.09 3.70 -66.62
N TYR A 41 -32.80 4.72 -67.46
CA TYR A 41 -31.59 5.53 -67.29
C TYR A 41 -31.60 6.32 -65.98
N THR A 42 -32.75 6.91 -65.63
CA THR A 42 -32.92 7.68 -64.39
C THR A 42 -32.72 6.79 -63.17
N GLU A 43 -33.33 5.60 -63.17
CA GLU A 43 -33.16 4.59 -62.11
C GLU A 43 -31.70 4.16 -61.96
N LEU A 44 -31.04 3.82 -63.08
CA LEU A 44 -29.63 3.40 -63.07
C LEU A 44 -28.72 4.52 -62.57
N MET A 45 -28.97 5.77 -62.99
CA MET A 45 -28.18 6.92 -62.59
C MET A 45 -28.32 7.21 -61.10
N ASN A 46 -29.54 7.12 -60.55
CA ASN A 46 -29.77 7.26 -59.11
C ASN A 46 -29.04 6.15 -58.34
N LYS A 47 -29.18 4.90 -58.76
CA LYS A 47 -28.46 3.78 -58.15
C LYS A 47 -26.94 3.99 -58.14
N LYS A 48 -26.37 4.47 -59.25
CA LYS A 48 -24.92 4.74 -59.33
C LYS A 48 -24.50 5.91 -58.45
N LYS A 49 -25.32 6.95 -58.34
CA LYS A 49 -25.07 8.07 -57.41
C LYS A 49 -25.11 7.61 -55.96
N ASP A 50 -26.08 6.77 -55.59
CA ASP A 50 -26.20 6.25 -54.23
C ASP A 50 -25.04 5.32 -53.86
N GLU A 51 -24.64 4.44 -54.78
CA GLU A 51 -23.44 3.59 -54.63
C GLU A 51 -22.18 4.45 -54.40
N LEU A 52 -21.99 5.50 -55.20
CA LEU A 52 -20.84 6.40 -55.08
C LEU A 52 -20.90 7.21 -53.79
N GLY A 53 -22.06 7.79 -53.47
CA GLY A 53 -22.29 8.58 -52.26
C GLY A 53 -22.01 7.78 -50.99
N THR A 54 -22.51 6.55 -50.93
CA THR A 54 -22.22 5.62 -49.82
C THR A 54 -20.72 5.32 -49.71
N GLY A 55 -20.04 5.15 -50.83
CA GLY A 55 -18.59 4.94 -50.88
C GLY A 55 -17.81 6.15 -50.33
N VAL A 56 -18.16 7.35 -50.77
CA VAL A 56 -17.56 8.61 -50.32
C VAL A 56 -17.81 8.83 -48.82
N ASP A 57 -19.04 8.64 -48.36
CA ASP A 57 -19.40 8.79 -46.94
C ASP A 57 -18.62 7.83 -46.05
N ARG A 58 -18.49 6.57 -46.48
CA ARG A 58 -17.72 5.57 -45.74
C ARG A 58 -16.25 5.98 -45.64
N LEU A 59 -15.65 6.42 -46.74
CA LEU A 59 -14.25 6.87 -46.77
C LEU A 59 -14.04 8.11 -45.91
N SER A 60 -14.93 9.10 -46.02
CA SER A 60 -14.89 10.33 -45.24
C SER A 60 -14.96 10.04 -43.73
N LYS A 61 -15.93 9.21 -43.31
CA LYS A 61 -16.05 8.77 -41.90
C LYS A 61 -14.83 7.98 -41.44
N GLY A 62 -14.30 7.10 -42.28
CA GLY A 62 -13.09 6.32 -41.98
C GLY A 62 -11.86 7.22 -41.79
N LEU A 63 -11.67 8.18 -42.69
CA LEU A 63 -10.57 9.14 -42.63
C LEU A 63 -10.66 10.02 -41.37
N GLY A 64 -11.85 10.51 -41.04
CA GLY A 64 -12.07 11.30 -39.82
C GLY A 64 -11.74 10.52 -38.54
N LYS A 65 -12.11 9.23 -38.48
CA LYS A 65 -11.72 8.36 -37.35
C LYS A 65 -10.21 8.17 -37.28
N LEU A 66 -9.55 7.87 -38.41
CA LEU A 66 -8.10 7.70 -38.44
C LEU A 66 -7.36 8.96 -37.99
N GLN A 67 -7.86 10.14 -38.38
CA GLN A 67 -7.28 11.40 -37.94
C GLN A 67 -7.46 11.60 -36.42
N SER A 68 -8.66 11.41 -35.88
CA SER A 68 -8.91 11.50 -34.42
C SER A 68 -8.01 10.57 -33.64
N THR A 69 -7.92 9.31 -34.05
CA THR A 69 -7.07 8.32 -33.39
C THR A 69 -5.58 8.70 -33.50
N ALA A 70 -5.13 9.25 -34.63
CA ALA A 70 -3.75 9.72 -34.76
C ALA A 70 -3.44 10.88 -33.80
N GLU A 71 -4.39 11.80 -33.60
CA GLU A 71 -4.28 12.89 -32.63
C GLU A 71 -4.26 12.36 -31.19
N GLU A 72 -5.15 11.42 -30.84
CA GLU A 72 -5.19 10.76 -29.53
C GLU A 72 -3.88 10.00 -29.22
N VAL A 73 -3.36 9.24 -30.19
CA VAL A 73 -2.10 8.51 -30.03
C VAL A 73 -0.93 9.47 -29.82
N LYS A 74 -0.93 10.63 -30.49
CA LYS A 74 0.10 11.65 -30.30
C LYS A 74 0.08 12.22 -28.87
N ILE A 75 -1.10 12.45 -28.31
CA ILE A 75 -1.27 12.89 -26.91
C ILE A 75 -0.73 11.81 -25.96
N LEU A 76 -1.16 10.56 -26.14
CA LEU A 76 -0.70 9.43 -25.32
C LEU A 76 0.83 9.24 -25.37
N GLN A 77 1.45 9.44 -26.52
CA GLN A 77 2.91 9.39 -26.66
C GLN A 77 3.60 10.49 -25.85
N ALA A 78 3.08 11.72 -25.89
CA ALA A 78 3.60 12.82 -25.09
C ALA A 78 3.44 12.56 -23.58
N ASP A 79 2.29 12.04 -23.17
CA ASP A 79 2.03 11.68 -21.77
C ASP A 79 2.99 10.59 -21.28
N LEU A 80 3.24 9.56 -22.10
CA LEU A 80 4.23 8.52 -21.80
C LEU A 80 5.64 9.10 -21.65
N GLU A 81 6.03 10.01 -22.54
CA GLU A 81 7.35 10.65 -22.50
C GLU A 81 7.52 11.52 -21.24
N ASN A 82 6.46 12.19 -20.80
CA ASN A 82 6.44 12.94 -19.54
C ASN A 82 6.45 12.05 -18.30
N MET A 83 5.80 10.88 -18.34
CA MET A 83 5.74 9.96 -17.19
C MET A 83 7.02 9.12 -17.01
N LYS A 84 7.74 8.82 -18.09
CA LYS A 84 9.01 8.06 -18.04
C LYS A 84 10.02 8.54 -17.00
N PRO A 85 10.41 9.83 -16.95
CA PRO A 85 11.41 10.29 -15.99
C PRO A 85 10.93 10.14 -14.54
N ALA A 86 9.65 10.40 -14.26
CA ALA A 86 9.08 10.20 -12.93
C ALA A 86 9.11 8.72 -12.51
N LEU A 87 8.85 7.81 -13.45
CA LEU A 87 8.92 6.37 -13.21
C LEU A 87 10.37 5.90 -12.96
N GLU A 88 11.33 6.38 -13.75
CA GLU A 88 12.75 6.08 -13.57
C GLU A 88 13.27 6.59 -12.23
N GLN A 89 12.87 7.81 -11.84
CA GLN A 89 13.24 8.37 -10.55
C GLN A 89 12.62 7.58 -9.39
N ALA A 90 11.33 7.25 -9.45
CA ALA A 90 10.68 6.43 -8.43
C ALA A 90 11.30 5.03 -8.32
N ALA A 91 11.68 4.42 -9.45
CA ALA A 91 12.38 3.14 -9.46
C ALA A 91 13.78 3.23 -8.83
N LYS A 92 14.49 4.33 -9.07
CA LYS A 92 15.79 4.59 -8.44
C LYS A 92 15.66 4.77 -6.92
N GLU A 93 14.73 5.60 -6.49
CA GLU A 93 14.45 5.86 -5.06
C GLU A 93 14.03 4.57 -4.34
N ALA A 94 13.20 3.73 -4.97
CA ALA A 94 12.81 2.44 -4.41
C ALA A 94 14.01 1.49 -4.26
N ASN A 95 14.92 1.44 -5.23
CA ASN A 95 16.14 0.64 -5.14
C ASN A 95 17.08 1.14 -4.04
N GLU A 96 17.22 2.46 -3.88
CA GLU A 96 18.02 3.05 -2.80
C GLU A 96 17.41 2.71 -1.43
N MET A 97 16.10 2.77 -1.30
CA MET A 97 15.38 2.41 -0.07
C MET A 97 15.56 0.92 0.28
N ILE A 98 15.57 0.03 -0.70
CA ILE A 98 15.84 -1.40 -0.47
C ILE A 98 17.23 -1.62 0.11
N VAL A 99 18.24 -0.90 -0.38
CA VAL A 99 19.61 -0.97 0.14
C VAL A 99 19.68 -0.47 1.58
N GLN A 100 18.99 0.65 1.89
CA GLN A 100 18.93 1.19 3.25
C GLN A 100 18.23 0.21 4.21
N ILE A 101 17.09 -0.35 3.81
CA ILE A 101 16.37 -1.35 4.61
C ILE A 101 17.26 -2.56 4.90
N ALA A 102 18.03 -3.04 3.91
CA ALA A 102 18.94 -4.16 4.13
C ALA A 102 20.02 -3.83 5.17
N ALA A 103 20.63 -2.65 5.09
CA ALA A 103 21.63 -2.19 6.06
C ALA A 103 21.04 -2.00 7.47
N ASP A 104 19.87 -1.37 7.57
CA ASP A 104 19.18 -1.16 8.84
C ASP A 104 18.74 -2.48 9.48
N THR A 105 18.35 -3.47 8.66
CA THR A 105 17.99 -4.81 9.14
C THR A 105 19.20 -5.54 9.72
N GLU A 106 20.37 -5.42 9.10
CA GLU A 106 21.62 -6.01 9.62
C GLU A 106 22.00 -5.39 10.98
N LEU A 107 21.96 -4.06 11.08
CA LEU A 107 22.21 -3.35 12.34
C LEU A 107 21.19 -3.71 13.43
N ALA A 108 19.90 -3.81 13.06
CA ALA A 108 18.84 -4.18 13.99
C ALA A 108 19.04 -5.61 14.54
N GLU A 109 19.48 -6.55 13.70
CA GLU A 109 19.79 -7.91 14.13
C GLU A 109 21.00 -7.97 15.07
N GLU A 110 22.07 -7.21 14.81
CA GLU A 110 23.21 -7.12 15.73
C GLU A 110 22.80 -6.59 17.11
N VAL A 111 22.01 -5.51 17.13
CA VAL A 111 21.49 -4.92 18.37
C VAL A 111 20.57 -5.91 19.08
N ARG A 112 19.69 -6.60 18.36
CA ARG A 112 18.78 -7.62 18.91
C ARG A 112 19.56 -8.71 19.64
N LEU A 113 20.62 -9.23 19.03
CA LEU A 113 21.48 -10.25 19.63
C LEU A 113 22.22 -9.74 20.89
N SER A 114 22.67 -8.49 20.88
CA SER A 114 23.30 -7.87 22.05
C SER A 114 22.31 -7.73 23.21
N VAL A 115 21.11 -7.21 22.92
CA VAL A 115 20.06 -7.01 23.93
C VAL A 115 19.59 -8.34 24.50
N GLU A 116 19.39 -9.37 23.68
CA GLU A 116 19.01 -10.71 24.14
C GLU A 116 20.04 -11.30 25.11
N LYS A 117 21.34 -11.06 24.85
CA LYS A 117 22.42 -11.47 25.76
C LYS A 117 22.41 -10.70 27.08
N GLU A 118 22.19 -9.39 27.03
CA GLU A 118 22.09 -8.54 28.22
C GLU A 118 20.86 -8.89 29.05
N GLU A 119 19.72 -9.14 28.41
CA GLU A 119 18.48 -9.56 29.05
C GLU A 119 18.69 -10.88 29.81
N MET A 120 19.28 -11.90 29.20
CA MET A 120 19.60 -13.15 29.89
C MET A 120 20.49 -12.93 31.13
N GLN A 121 21.48 -12.04 31.05
CA GLN A 121 22.35 -11.74 32.19
C GLN A 121 21.60 -10.97 33.28
N ALA A 122 20.76 -10.01 32.91
CA ALA A 122 19.95 -9.25 33.83
C ALA A 122 18.94 -10.15 34.55
N THR A 123 18.25 -11.05 33.84
CA THR A 123 17.33 -12.02 34.43
C THR A 123 18.05 -12.95 35.41
N LYS A 124 19.24 -13.45 35.06
CA LYS A 124 20.02 -14.29 35.96
C LYS A 124 20.40 -13.55 37.25
N LYS A 125 20.92 -12.33 37.13
CA LYS A 125 21.27 -11.49 38.29
C LYS A 125 20.04 -11.17 39.13
N ALA A 126 18.91 -10.85 38.49
CA ALA A 126 17.65 -10.56 39.17
C ALA A 126 17.21 -11.77 40.02
N MET A 127 17.27 -12.98 39.46
CA MET A 127 16.97 -14.22 40.20
C MET A 127 17.92 -14.43 41.38
N GLU A 128 19.23 -14.24 41.19
CA GLU A 128 20.22 -14.37 42.27
C GLU A 128 19.97 -13.36 43.40
N THR A 129 19.68 -12.09 43.08
CA THR A 129 19.33 -11.08 44.09
C THR A 129 18.01 -11.35 44.77
N GLN A 130 17.02 -11.89 44.05
CA GLN A 130 15.73 -12.26 44.61
C GLN A 130 15.92 -13.38 45.66
N GLU A 131 16.73 -14.39 45.34
CA GLU A 131 17.04 -15.48 46.27
C GLU A 131 17.75 -14.98 47.55
N ILE A 132 18.74 -14.09 47.39
CA ILE A 132 19.44 -13.46 48.53
C ILE A 132 18.49 -12.61 49.37
N ALA A 133 17.62 -11.83 48.72
CA ALA A 133 16.65 -10.98 49.41
C ALA A 133 15.63 -11.82 50.20
N GLU A 134 15.16 -12.92 49.62
CA GLU A 134 14.27 -13.86 50.29
C GLU A 134 14.96 -14.54 51.48
N ASP A 135 16.23 -14.93 51.35
CA ASP A 135 17.00 -15.50 52.45
C ASP A 135 17.18 -14.51 53.61
N ALA A 136 17.61 -13.28 53.31
CA ALA A 136 17.76 -12.23 54.31
C ALA A 136 16.43 -11.86 54.98
N GLN A 137 15.32 -11.87 54.22
CA GLN A 137 13.99 -11.62 54.76
C GLN A 137 13.56 -12.72 55.73
N ARG A 138 13.85 -14.01 55.43
CA ARG A 138 13.60 -15.11 56.37
C ARG A 138 14.37 -14.95 57.67
N ASP A 139 15.65 -14.60 57.58
CA ASP A 139 16.50 -14.39 58.77
C ASP A 139 16.00 -13.21 59.62
N LEU A 140 15.58 -12.13 58.97
CA LEU A 140 14.97 -10.98 59.64
C LEU A 140 13.68 -11.38 60.36
N GLU A 141 12.77 -12.09 59.68
CA GLU A 141 11.51 -12.56 60.25
C GLU A 141 11.72 -13.55 61.40
N ALA A 142 12.79 -14.35 61.39
CA ALA A 142 13.17 -15.21 62.50
C ALA A 142 13.70 -14.41 63.71
N ALA A 143 14.40 -13.29 63.47
CA ALA A 143 14.99 -12.47 64.52
C ALA A 143 14.01 -11.47 65.16
N LEU A 144 13.04 -10.94 64.40
CA LEU A 144 12.07 -9.93 64.86
C LEU A 144 11.30 -10.34 66.13
N PRO A 145 10.78 -11.58 66.28
CA PRO A 145 10.05 -11.98 67.48
C PRO A 145 10.89 -11.91 68.76
N ALA A 146 12.18 -12.25 68.68
CA ALA A 146 13.10 -12.18 69.81
C ALA A 146 13.39 -10.72 70.20
N LEU A 147 13.53 -9.84 69.21
CA LEU A 147 13.73 -8.42 69.42
C LEU A 147 12.50 -7.75 70.02
N GLU A 148 11.30 -7.99 69.48
CA GLU A 148 10.05 -7.46 70.02
C GLU A 148 9.78 -7.97 71.44
N ALA A 149 10.10 -9.24 71.72
CA ALA A 149 10.00 -9.78 73.07
C ALA A 149 10.93 -9.03 74.04
N ALA A 150 12.17 -8.77 73.63
CA ALA A 150 13.12 -7.98 74.42
C ALA A 150 12.65 -6.53 74.62
N GLU A 151 12.12 -5.87 73.59
CA GLU A 151 11.56 -4.51 73.71
C GLU A 151 10.36 -4.46 74.65
N ARG A 152 9.43 -5.42 74.55
CA ARG A 152 8.29 -5.52 75.48
C ARG A 152 8.76 -5.73 76.91
N SER A 153 9.76 -6.57 77.15
CA SER A 153 10.37 -6.72 78.48
C SER A 153 10.98 -5.42 78.98
N LEU A 154 11.66 -4.64 78.13
CA LEU A 154 12.18 -3.33 78.53
C LEU A 154 11.09 -2.31 78.83
N GLN A 155 9.96 -2.33 78.11
CA GLN A 155 8.81 -1.45 78.39
C GLN A 155 8.13 -1.75 79.73
N THR A 156 8.28 -2.98 80.26
CA THR A 156 7.78 -3.33 81.60
C THR A 156 8.64 -2.81 82.76
N LEU A 157 9.87 -2.32 82.51
CA LEU A 157 10.71 -1.70 83.53
C LEU A 157 10.11 -0.39 84.00
N ASN A 158 9.96 -0.25 85.32
CA ASN A 158 9.51 0.99 85.93
C ASN A 158 10.71 1.84 86.40
N LYS A 159 10.47 3.11 86.73
CA LYS A 159 11.51 4.03 87.20
C LYS A 159 12.16 3.58 88.52
N ASN A 160 11.43 2.84 89.36
CA ASN A 160 11.92 2.37 90.66
C ASN A 160 12.99 1.28 90.47
N ASP A 161 12.80 0.36 89.52
CA ASP A 161 13.76 -0.71 89.21
C ASP A 161 15.13 -0.12 88.81
N ILE A 162 15.13 0.98 88.05
CA ILE A 162 16.35 1.71 87.66
C ILE A 162 17.01 2.41 88.86
N THR A 163 16.20 2.96 89.77
CA THR A 163 16.74 3.60 90.99
C THR A 163 17.36 2.61 91.96
N GLU A 164 16.86 1.37 92.02
CA GLU A 164 17.45 0.30 92.84
C GLU A 164 18.84 -0.08 92.34
N VAL A 165 19.00 -0.28 91.02
CA VAL A 165 20.29 -0.57 90.40
C VAL A 165 21.30 0.56 90.64
N ARG A 166 20.87 1.83 90.57
CA ARG A 166 21.72 3.00 90.86
C ARG A 166 22.13 3.09 92.35
N ALA A 167 21.30 2.60 93.27
CA ALA A 167 21.55 2.66 94.70
C ALA A 167 22.49 1.54 95.21
N MET A 168 22.80 0.53 94.38
CA MET A 168 23.68 -0.57 94.76
C MET A 168 25.14 -0.11 94.90
N LYS A 169 25.69 -0.15 96.12
CA LYS A 169 27.11 0.18 96.38
C LYS A 169 28.10 -0.88 95.88
N ARG A 170 27.65 -2.13 95.70
CA ARG A 170 28.42 -3.27 95.18
C ARG A 170 27.51 -4.16 94.32
N PRO A 171 27.31 -3.82 93.03
CA PRO A 171 26.46 -4.61 92.15
C PRO A 171 27.03 -6.01 91.91
N PRO A 172 26.18 -7.06 91.78
CA PRO A 172 26.61 -8.40 91.39
C PRO A 172 27.26 -8.42 90.00
N THR A 173 28.14 -9.39 89.75
CA THR A 173 28.93 -9.50 88.50
C THR A 173 28.07 -9.46 87.24
N GLY A 174 26.88 -10.08 87.24
CA GLY A 174 25.95 -10.04 86.09
C GLY A 174 25.42 -8.65 85.76
N VAL A 175 25.18 -7.80 86.76
CA VAL A 175 24.72 -6.42 86.56
C VAL A 175 25.85 -5.54 86.01
N ILE A 176 27.08 -5.77 86.46
CA ILE A 176 28.27 -5.08 85.95
C ILE A 176 28.46 -5.36 84.45
N TYR A 177 28.45 -6.64 84.05
CA TYR A 177 28.65 -7.00 82.64
C TYR A 177 27.55 -6.48 81.72
N VAL A 178 26.29 -6.47 82.17
CA VAL A 178 25.17 -5.94 81.36
C VAL A 178 25.27 -4.42 81.21
N ILE A 179 25.57 -3.67 82.29
CA ILE A 179 25.73 -2.22 82.23
C ILE A 179 26.97 -1.83 81.40
N GLU A 180 28.09 -2.55 81.56
CA GLU A 180 29.29 -2.36 80.75
C GLU A 180 29.01 -2.60 79.26
N SER A 181 28.28 -3.66 78.92
CA SER A 181 27.87 -3.95 77.55
C SER A 181 26.98 -2.83 76.97
N ILE A 182 26.04 -2.29 77.75
CA ILE A 182 25.18 -1.18 77.33
C ILE A 182 26.01 0.11 77.13
N CYS A 183 26.95 0.41 78.03
CA CYS A 183 27.85 1.56 77.90
C CYS A 183 28.70 1.47 76.62
N ILE A 184 29.22 0.28 76.30
CA ILE A 184 29.95 0.02 75.06
C ILE A 184 29.04 0.23 73.83
N VAL A 185 27.84 -0.35 73.81
CA VAL A 185 26.88 -0.21 72.70
C VAL A 185 26.41 1.23 72.51
N LYS A 186 26.24 1.99 73.60
CA LYS A 186 25.87 3.42 73.56
C LYS A 186 27.06 4.36 73.32
N GLY A 187 28.28 3.84 73.16
CA GLY A 187 29.48 4.64 72.93
C GLY A 187 29.88 5.55 74.09
N VAL A 188 29.38 5.27 75.30
CA VAL A 188 29.70 6.01 76.52
C VAL A 188 30.82 5.24 77.23
N LYS A 189 32.04 5.76 77.14
CA LYS A 189 33.19 5.25 77.90
C LYS A 189 33.11 5.64 79.37
#